data_AF-A0A7S1ZNW1-F1
#
_entry.id   AF-A0A7S1ZNW1-F1
#
_cell.length_a   1.000
_cell.length_b   1.000
_cell.length_c   1.000
_cell.angle_alpha   90.00
_cell.angle_beta   90.00
_cell.angle_gamma   90.00
#
_symmetry.space_group_name_H-M   'P 1'
#
loop_
_entity.id
_entity.type
_entity.pdbx_description
1 polymer ?
#
loop_
_entity_poly.entity_id
_entity_poly.type
_entity_poly.pdbx_seq_one_letter_code
_entity_poly.pdbx_strand_id
1 'polypeptide(L)'
;FRTAARLVSWGVAGVETLRRDEEVLGALNPQQRIGLDRYEDLLERIPRDEVVRIRDAVAEVVTELSGGAATVTACGSFRRGKESCGDVDLVLLPNQGRD
;
A
#
# COMPACT_ATOMS: atom_id res chain seq x y z
N PHE A 1 6.81 10.01 -14.37
CA PHE A 1 8.04 9.63 -15.13
C PHE A 1 9.31 10.39 -14.75
N ARG A 2 9.28 11.54 -14.04
CA ARG A 2 10.49 12.35 -13.77
C ARG A 2 11.59 11.59 -13.01
N THR A 3 11.25 10.89 -11.93
CA THR A 3 12.25 10.13 -11.16
C THR A 3 12.84 8.96 -11.95
N ALA A 4 12.00 8.14 -12.60
CA ALA A 4 12.46 7.00 -13.39
C ALA A 4 13.41 7.43 -14.52
N ALA A 5 13.05 8.49 -15.27
CA ALA A 5 13.92 9.02 -16.32
C ALA A 5 15.25 9.54 -15.78
N ARG A 6 15.26 10.18 -14.60
CA ARG A 6 16.48 10.64 -13.93
C ARG A 6 17.38 9.47 -13.54
N LEU A 7 16.83 8.43 -12.94
CA LEU A 7 17.58 7.22 -12.56
C LEU A 7 18.19 6.55 -13.80
N VAL A 8 17.43 6.44 -14.89
CA VAL A 8 17.95 5.93 -16.17
C VAL A 8 19.09 6.80 -16.71
N SER A 9 18.98 8.14 -16.60
CA SER A 9 20.08 9.03 -17.00
C SER A 9 21.36 8.88 -16.15
N TRP A 10 21.24 8.28 -14.96
CA TRP A 10 22.35 7.91 -14.09
C TRP A 10 22.84 6.48 -14.32
N GLY A 11 22.34 5.79 -15.35
CA GLY A 11 22.74 4.41 -15.67
C GLY A 11 22.04 3.33 -14.85
N VAL A 12 21.02 3.68 -14.07
CA VAL A 12 20.22 2.70 -13.32
C VAL A 12 19.31 1.93 -14.27
N ALA A 13 19.60 0.64 -14.46
CA ALA A 13 18.85 -0.23 -15.39
C ALA A 13 17.80 -1.11 -14.68
N GLY A 14 17.79 -1.16 -13.35
CA GLY A 14 16.85 -1.98 -12.59
C GLY A 14 17.00 -1.83 -11.08
N VAL A 15 16.15 -2.55 -10.34
CA VAL A 15 16.11 -2.53 -8.87
C VAL A 15 17.41 -3.06 -8.26
N GLU A 16 18.03 -4.05 -8.88
CA GLU A 16 19.34 -4.55 -8.44
C GLU A 16 20.44 -3.49 -8.53
N THR A 17 20.41 -2.64 -9.56
CA THR A 17 21.34 -1.50 -9.66
C THR A 17 21.04 -0.46 -8.58
N LEU A 18 19.75 -0.20 -8.30
CA LEU A 18 19.35 0.69 -7.19
C LEU A 18 19.88 0.20 -5.83
N ARG A 19 19.99 -1.11 -5.60
CA ARG A 19 20.44 -1.68 -4.32
C ARG A 19 21.94 -1.63 -4.08
N ARG A 20 22.74 -1.58 -5.14
CA ARG A 20 24.21 -1.74 -5.06
C ARG A 20 24.96 -0.42 -5.17
N ASP A 21 24.33 0.59 -5.75
CA ASP A 21 24.95 1.89 -5.98
C ASP A 21 24.69 2.81 -4.78
N GLU A 22 25.71 3.05 -3.97
CA GLU A 22 25.63 3.88 -2.76
C GLU A 22 25.27 5.34 -3.05
N GLU A 23 25.71 5.89 -4.19
CA GLU A 23 25.43 7.28 -4.57
C GLU A 23 23.95 7.42 -4.96
N VAL A 24 23.45 6.48 -5.76
CA VAL A 24 22.03 6.42 -6.14
C VAL A 24 21.15 6.15 -4.92
N LEU A 25 21.54 5.22 -4.04
CA LEU A 25 20.86 4.98 -2.76
C LEU A 25 20.79 6.27 -1.94
N GLY A 26 21.90 7.00 -1.83
CA GLY A 26 22.02 8.31 -1.18
C GLY A 26 20.98 9.30 -1.68
N ALA A 27 20.72 9.30 -3.00
CA ALA A 27 19.78 10.19 -3.66
C ALA A 27 18.29 9.76 -3.57
N LEU A 28 18.00 8.57 -3.04
CA LEU A 28 16.62 8.11 -2.83
C LEU A 28 15.98 8.81 -1.63
N ASN A 29 14.75 9.28 -1.82
CA ASN A 29 13.95 9.82 -0.74
C ASN A 29 13.46 8.69 0.21
N PRO A 30 12.96 9.01 1.42
CA PRO A 30 12.56 8.00 2.40
C PRO A 30 11.52 6.99 1.87
N GLN A 31 10.54 7.44 1.08
CA GLN A 31 9.50 6.56 0.52
C GLN A 31 10.08 5.59 -0.52
N GLN A 32 11.02 6.05 -1.34
CA GLN A 32 11.70 5.21 -2.32
C GLN A 32 12.58 4.14 -1.65
N ARG A 33 13.20 4.48 -0.52
CA ARG A 33 13.97 3.52 0.29
C ARG A 33 13.07 2.43 0.85
N ILE A 34 11.92 2.81 1.45
CA ILE A 34 10.91 1.84 1.91
C ILE A 34 10.47 0.93 0.75
N GLY A 35 10.19 1.51 -0.43
CA GLY A 35 9.80 0.75 -1.61
C GLY A 35 10.90 -0.19 -2.13
N LEU A 36 12.18 0.18 -1.97
CA LEU A 36 13.32 -0.64 -2.34
C LEU A 36 13.54 -1.81 -1.37
N ASP A 37 13.38 -1.53 -0.07
CA ASP A 37 13.51 -2.50 1.02
C ASP A 37 12.37 -3.53 1.01
N ARG A 38 11.19 -3.15 0.52
CA ARG A 38 9.98 -3.98 0.43
C ARG A 38 9.61 -4.35 -0.99
N TYR A 39 10.55 -4.26 -1.93
CA TYR A 39 10.24 -4.40 -3.35
C TYR A 39 9.56 -5.73 -3.68
N GLU A 40 10.11 -6.84 -3.18
CA GLU A 40 9.55 -8.17 -3.38
C GLU A 40 8.17 -8.29 -2.74
N ASP A 41 8.02 -7.92 -1.45
CA ASP A 41 6.74 -7.94 -0.72
C ASP A 41 5.66 -7.13 -1.47
N LEU A 42 6.01 -5.95 -2.02
CA LEU A 42 5.09 -5.07 -2.74
C LEU A 42 4.70 -5.58 -4.14
N LEU A 43 5.45 -6.54 -4.70
CA LEU A 43 5.09 -7.20 -5.95
C LEU A 43 4.10 -8.37 -5.73
N GLU A 44 4.02 -8.90 -4.52
CA GLU A 44 3.15 -10.02 -4.21
C GLU A 44 1.67 -9.63 -4.35
N ARG A 45 0.87 -10.55 -4.89
CA ARG A 45 -0.58 -10.38 -4.97
C ARG A 45 -1.19 -10.75 -3.63
N ILE A 46 -2.07 -9.89 -3.11
CA ILE A 46 -2.75 -10.09 -1.83
C ILE A 46 -4.00 -10.96 -2.06
N PRO A 47 -4.06 -12.20 -1.54
CA PRO A 47 -5.25 -13.03 -1.64
C PRO A 47 -6.48 -12.37 -1.00
N ARG A 48 -7.68 -12.66 -1.53
CA ARG A 48 -8.91 -12.01 -1.07
C ARG A 48 -9.20 -12.23 0.42
N ASP A 49 -8.87 -13.39 0.97
CA ASP A 49 -9.02 -13.69 2.40
C ASP A 49 -8.09 -12.83 3.27
N GLU A 50 -6.89 -12.52 2.79
CA GLU A 50 -5.96 -11.62 3.47
C GLU A 50 -6.48 -10.19 3.47
N VAL A 51 -7.08 -9.73 2.37
CA VAL A 51 -7.75 -8.41 2.33
C VAL A 51 -8.88 -8.33 3.37
N VAL A 52 -9.63 -9.41 3.56
CA VAL A 52 -10.68 -9.47 4.60
C VAL A 52 -10.06 -9.37 5.99
N ARG A 53 -9.01 -10.14 6.29
CA ARG A 53 -8.30 -10.09 7.58
C ARG A 53 -7.74 -8.71 7.88
N ILE A 54 -7.15 -8.04 6.90
CA ILE A 54 -6.63 -6.66 7.04
C ILE A 54 -7.79 -5.69 7.32
N ARG A 55 -8.89 -5.78 6.55
CA ARG A 55 -10.07 -4.93 6.77
C ARG A 55 -10.64 -5.11 8.17
N ASP A 56 -10.73 -6.35 8.66
CA ASP A 56 -11.32 -6.65 9.96
C ASP A 56 -10.43 -6.16 11.11
N ALA A 57 -9.11 -6.31 11.01
CA ALA A 57 -8.16 -5.74 11.97
C ALA A 57 -8.27 -4.20 12.04
N VAL A 58 -8.40 -3.53 10.90
CA VAL A 58 -8.62 -2.08 10.87
C VAL A 58 -10.00 -1.70 11.43
N ALA A 59 -11.04 -2.49 11.12
CA ALA A 59 -12.39 -2.25 11.62
C ALA A 59 -12.49 -2.36 13.15
N GLU A 60 -11.78 -3.30 13.76
CA GLU A 60 -11.70 -3.46 15.22
C GLU A 60 -11.15 -2.20 15.88
N VAL A 61 -9.97 -1.73 15.41
CA VAL A 61 -9.33 -0.52 15.94
C VAL A 61 -10.18 0.73 15.69
N VAL A 62 -10.78 0.87 14.50
CA VAL A 62 -11.67 2.00 14.21
C VAL A 62 -12.92 1.98 15.09
N THR A 63 -13.48 0.80 15.37
CA THR A 63 -14.64 0.67 16.27
C THR A 63 -14.29 1.10 17.69
N GLU A 64 -13.15 0.66 18.21
CA GLU A 64 -12.64 1.05 19.53
C GLU A 64 -12.44 2.56 19.63
N LEU A 65 -11.70 3.15 18.68
CA LEU A 65 -11.35 4.58 18.71
C LEU A 65 -12.55 5.51 18.47
N SER A 66 -13.54 5.06 17.68
CA SER A 66 -14.72 5.88 17.36
C SER A 66 -15.91 5.64 18.29
N GLY A 67 -15.82 4.70 19.23
CA GLY A 67 -16.98 4.27 20.03
C GLY A 67 -18.11 3.70 19.15
N GLY A 68 -17.75 3.06 18.03
CA GLY A 68 -18.72 2.56 17.05
C GLY A 68 -19.38 3.64 16.20
N ALA A 69 -18.83 4.85 16.12
CA ALA A 69 -19.37 5.94 15.28
C ALA A 69 -18.88 5.91 13.83
N ALA A 70 -18.05 4.94 13.42
CA ALA A 70 -17.57 4.79 12.06
C ALA A 70 -17.57 3.33 11.59
N THR A 71 -17.67 3.14 10.27
CA THR A 71 -17.55 1.84 9.59
C THR A 71 -16.41 1.84 8.59
N VAL A 72 -15.80 0.67 8.41
CA VAL A 72 -14.68 0.44 7.48
C VAL A 72 -15.13 -0.46 6.34
N THR A 73 -14.93 -0.02 5.09
CA THR A 73 -15.28 -0.79 3.89
C THR A 73 -14.07 -0.97 2.97
N ALA A 74 -13.77 -2.23 2.62
CA ALA A 74 -12.77 -2.54 1.60
C ALA A 74 -13.27 -2.18 0.19
N CYS A 75 -12.47 -1.42 -0.54
CA CYS A 75 -12.79 -0.79 -1.81
C CYS A 75 -11.90 -1.31 -2.94
N GLY A 76 -11.52 -0.46 -3.90
CA GLY A 76 -10.53 -0.82 -4.91
C GLY A 76 -10.89 -2.04 -5.76
N SER A 77 -9.84 -2.80 -6.09
CA SER A 77 -9.96 -4.07 -6.82
C SER A 77 -10.75 -5.14 -6.05
N PHE A 78 -10.70 -5.11 -4.71
CA PHE A 78 -11.49 -5.99 -3.84
C PHE A 78 -13.00 -5.78 -4.05
N ARG A 79 -13.48 -4.53 -4.07
CA ARG A 79 -14.90 -4.18 -4.31
C ARG A 79 -15.36 -4.54 -5.72
N ARG A 80 -14.45 -4.59 -6.70
CA ARG A 80 -14.73 -5.07 -8.07
C ARG A 80 -14.73 -6.60 -8.22
N GLY A 81 -14.57 -7.34 -7.12
CA GLY A 81 -14.68 -8.80 -7.12
C GLY A 81 -13.42 -9.54 -7.60
N LYS A 82 -12.24 -8.93 -7.56
CA LYS A 82 -10.99 -9.63 -7.89
C LYS A 82 -10.65 -10.68 -6.82
N GLU A 83 -10.11 -11.83 -7.27
CA GLU A 83 -9.65 -12.94 -6.42
C GLU A 83 -8.36 -12.61 -5.66
N SER A 84 -7.55 -11.71 -6.22
CA SER A 84 -6.38 -11.13 -5.55
C SER A 84 -6.24 -9.65 -5.87
N CYS A 85 -5.67 -8.90 -4.93
CA CYS A 85 -5.51 -7.44 -4.97
C CYS A 85 -4.03 -7.06 -5.03
N GLY A 86 -3.72 -5.82 -5.46
CA GLY A 86 -2.33 -5.31 -5.43
C GLY A 86 -2.02 -4.52 -4.17
N ASP A 87 -3.08 -4.01 -3.55
CA ASP A 87 -3.12 -3.19 -2.36
C ASP A 87 -4.48 -3.36 -1.68
N VAL A 88 -4.64 -2.79 -0.49
CA VAL A 88 -5.88 -2.79 0.27
C VAL A 88 -6.37 -1.36 0.45
N ASP A 89 -7.36 -0.98 -0.35
CA ASP A 89 -8.05 0.31 -0.22
C ASP A 89 -9.16 0.21 0.82
N LEU A 90 -9.12 1.03 1.88
CA LEU A 90 -10.17 1.10 2.90
C LEU A 90 -10.81 2.50 2.91
N VAL A 91 -12.14 2.54 2.91
CA VAL A 91 -12.93 3.77 3.11
C VAL A 91 -13.58 3.73 4.47
N LEU A 92 -13.39 4.80 5.24
CA LEU A 92 -14.01 5.02 6.55
C LEU A 92 -15.17 5.99 6.38
N LEU A 93 -16.34 5.64 6.91
CA LEU A 93 -17.52 6.51 6.89
C LEU A 93 -18.08 6.65 8.31
N PRO A 94 -18.54 7.85 8.71
CA PRO A 94 -19.34 7.97 9.92
C PRO A 94 -20.58 7.11 9.81
N ASN A 95 -20.94 6.45 10.90
CA ASN A 95 -22.26 5.87 11.07
C ASN A 95 -23.21 7.05 11.19
N GLN A 96 -23.85 7.41 10.08
CA GLN A 96 -24.92 8.40 10.09
C GLN A 96 -25.94 7.90 11.12
N GLY A 97 -26.07 8.63 12.23
CA GLY A 97 -27.12 8.37 13.20
C GLY A 97 -28.44 8.40 12.45
N ARG A 98 -29.05 7.23 12.25
CA ARG A 98 -30.50 7.20 12.13
C ARG A 98 -30.99 7.33 13.55
N ASP A 99 -31.41 8.54 13.89
CA ASP A 99 -32.30 8.79 15.02
C ASP A 99 -33.46 7.79 15.03
#